data_AF-A0A2V2GSQ4-F1
#
_entry.id   AF-A0A2V2GSQ4-F1
#
_cell.length_a   1.000
_cell.length_b   1.000
_cell.length_c   1.000
_cell.angle_alpha   90.00
_cell.angle_beta   90.00
_cell.angle_gamma   90.00
#
_symmetry.space_group_name_H-M   'P 1'
#
loop_
_entity.id
_entity.type
_entity.pdbx_description
1 polymer ?
#
loop_
_entity_poly.entity_id
_entity_poly.type
_entity_poly.pdbx_seq_one_letter_code
_entity_poly.pdbx_strand_id
1 'polypeptide(L)'
;MLLQKKVGNDIYGVRSNPFAANSTADFHLKRNRRYHQYFHGYTEVRVPRPKGGFRIQRFYTQDWYVRQLPAARVRQAKASYLLLSLAGCMAYCRLVCLPGFSGNCAPLVAVGEIAAVVCMVLLAAALVGYLFTPEKMTWWERYSCSRRLCRFSMATAIAFAVTGALMAIHALGGAAYPFRELGLGMAVAITGLPLLAVNRLERKIPYGREKNRTILPEGDRFEIQ
;
A
#
# COMPACT_ATOMS: atom_id res chain seq x y z
N MET A 1 -27.20 -35.88 29.02
CA MET A 1 -27.55 -34.84 28.03
C MET A 1 -26.25 -34.25 27.49
N LEU A 2 -25.77 -34.77 26.35
CA LEU A 2 -24.45 -34.44 25.78
C LEU A 2 -24.58 -33.19 24.89
N LEU A 3 -24.03 -32.06 25.35
CA LEU A 3 -23.85 -30.87 24.52
C LEU A 3 -22.76 -31.15 23.48
N GLN A 4 -23.17 -31.48 22.25
CA GLN A 4 -22.28 -31.46 21.09
C GLN A 4 -21.78 -30.03 20.88
N LYS A 5 -20.51 -29.84 21.23
CA LYS A 5 -19.76 -28.61 21.00
C LYS A 5 -19.62 -28.41 19.48
N LYS A 6 -20.26 -27.37 18.95
CA LYS A 6 -20.15 -26.93 17.55
C LYS A 6 -18.68 -26.91 17.13
N VAL A 7 -18.33 -27.84 16.24
CA VAL A 7 -17.02 -27.89 15.57
C VAL A 7 -16.91 -26.65 14.69
N GLY A 8 -15.79 -25.94 14.83
CA GLY A 8 -15.56 -24.64 14.24
C GLY A 8 -15.82 -24.60 12.74
N ASN A 9 -16.40 -23.48 12.29
CA ASN A 9 -16.47 -23.15 10.88
C ASN A 9 -15.04 -23.02 10.34
N ASP A 10 -14.54 -24.07 9.70
CA ASP A 10 -13.44 -23.94 8.75
C ASP A 10 -13.92 -22.98 7.66
N ILE A 11 -13.12 -21.93 7.42
CA ILE A 11 -13.41 -20.82 6.50
C ILE A 11 -13.69 -21.29 5.05
N TYR A 12 -13.45 -22.57 4.77
CA TYR A 12 -13.65 -23.22 3.49
C TYR A 12 -14.86 -24.18 3.41
N GLY A 13 -15.69 -24.27 4.45
CA GLY A 13 -16.91 -25.10 4.40
C GLY A 13 -16.63 -26.60 4.24
N VAL A 14 -15.45 -27.07 4.61
CA VAL A 14 -15.11 -28.50 4.55
C VAL A 14 -15.83 -29.20 5.69
N ARG A 15 -16.93 -29.90 5.39
CA ARG A 15 -17.44 -30.94 6.29
C ARG A 15 -16.39 -32.05 6.29
N SER A 16 -15.62 -32.15 7.35
CA SER A 16 -14.72 -33.28 7.57
C SER A 16 -15.58 -34.53 7.72
N ASN A 17 -15.73 -35.30 6.65
CA ASN A 17 -16.29 -36.64 6.73
C ASN A 17 -15.14 -37.56 7.21
N PRO A 18 -15.21 -38.12 8.42
CA PRO A 18 -14.07 -38.87 9.00
C PRO A 18 -13.80 -40.21 8.30
N PHE A 19 -14.59 -40.58 7.29
CA PHE A 19 -14.50 -41.86 6.57
C PHE A 19 -13.93 -41.76 5.15
N ALA A 20 -13.54 -40.58 4.67
CA ALA A 20 -12.98 -40.41 3.33
C ALA A 20 -11.44 -40.48 3.36
N ALA A 21 -10.88 -41.63 3.75
CA ALA A 21 -9.44 -41.87 3.68
C ALA A 21 -8.96 -42.23 2.25
N ASN A 22 -9.88 -42.59 1.34
CA ASN A 22 -9.55 -43.10 0.01
C ASN A 22 -10.30 -42.42 -1.15
N SER A 23 -10.98 -41.29 -0.95
CA SER A 23 -11.49 -40.53 -2.09
C SER A 23 -10.50 -39.44 -2.47
N THR A 24 -10.01 -39.49 -3.70
CA THR A 24 -9.66 -38.30 -4.49
C THR A 24 -10.93 -37.46 -4.64
N ALA A 25 -11.43 -36.92 -3.52
CA ALA A 25 -12.52 -35.99 -3.53
C ALA A 25 -11.97 -34.74 -4.20
N ASP A 26 -12.48 -34.46 -5.40
CA ASP A 26 -12.37 -33.17 -6.05
C ASP A 26 -12.96 -32.11 -5.12
N PHE A 27 -12.12 -31.64 -4.20
CA PHE A 27 -12.46 -30.60 -3.25
C PHE A 27 -12.44 -29.28 -4.01
N HIS A 28 -13.59 -28.95 -4.59
CA HIS A 28 -13.86 -27.59 -5.07
C HIS A 28 -13.90 -26.63 -3.88
N LEU A 29 -12.73 -26.18 -3.41
CA LEU A 29 -12.60 -25.02 -2.55
C LEU A 29 -13.38 -23.89 -3.23
N LYS A 30 -14.45 -23.38 -2.59
CA LYS A 30 -15.18 -22.21 -3.09
C LYS A 30 -14.21 -21.03 -3.17
N ARG A 31 -13.64 -20.83 -4.35
CA ARG A 31 -12.55 -19.90 -4.63
C ARG A 31 -13.11 -18.48 -4.63
N ASN A 32 -13.14 -17.83 -3.47
CA ASN A 32 -13.51 -16.42 -3.39
C ASN A 32 -12.36 -15.57 -3.97
N ARG A 33 -12.57 -15.08 -5.20
CA ARG A 33 -11.57 -14.31 -5.96
C ARG A 33 -11.01 -13.12 -5.18
N ARG A 34 -11.82 -12.45 -4.36
CA ARG A 34 -11.36 -11.31 -3.52
C ARG A 34 -10.51 -11.72 -2.32
N TYR A 35 -10.71 -12.92 -1.77
CA TYR A 35 -9.90 -13.40 -0.66
C TYR A 35 -8.55 -13.93 -1.16
N HIS A 36 -8.55 -14.69 -2.25
CA HIS A 36 -7.33 -15.29 -2.80
C HIS A 36 -6.35 -14.29 -3.42
N GLN A 37 -6.80 -13.07 -3.78
CA GLN A 37 -5.90 -12.03 -4.30
C GLN A 37 -4.75 -11.67 -3.33
N TYR A 38 -4.95 -11.85 -2.02
CA TYR A 38 -3.94 -11.57 -1.00
C TYR A 38 -2.90 -12.69 -0.85
N PHE A 39 -3.22 -13.88 -1.34
CA PHE A 39 -2.37 -15.07 -1.29
C PHE A 39 -1.77 -15.42 -2.66
N HIS A 40 -1.71 -14.44 -3.55
CA HIS A 40 -1.09 -14.62 -4.85
C HIS A 40 0.38 -15.07 -4.71
N GLY A 41 0.71 -16.21 -5.33
CA GLY A 41 2.04 -16.82 -5.26
C GLY A 41 2.30 -17.68 -4.02
N TYR A 42 1.26 -17.98 -3.25
CA TYR A 42 1.30 -18.97 -2.18
C TYR A 42 0.74 -20.32 -2.66
N THR A 43 1.32 -21.39 -2.14
CA THR A 43 0.79 -22.75 -2.23
C THR A 43 0.14 -23.12 -0.90
N GLU A 44 -1.09 -23.62 -0.95
CA GLU A 44 -1.80 -24.16 0.20
C GLU A 44 -1.46 -25.64 0.34
N VAL A 45 -1.01 -26.05 1.53
CA VAL A 45 -0.72 -27.44 1.88
C VAL A 45 -1.62 -27.87 3.02
N ARG A 46 -2.24 -29.04 2.87
CA ARG A 46 -3.12 -29.63 3.88
C ARG A 46 -2.29 -30.49 4.83
N VAL A 47 -2.10 -30.02 6.06
CA VAL A 47 -1.30 -30.73 7.09
C VAL A 47 -2.25 -31.41 8.08
N PRO A 48 -2.10 -32.73 8.34
CA PRO A 48 -2.93 -33.43 9.32
C PRO A 48 -2.64 -32.92 10.73
N ARG A 49 -3.68 -32.81 11.58
CA ARG A 49 -3.51 -32.44 12.99
C ARG A 49 -3.39 -33.70 13.87
N PRO A 50 -2.64 -33.63 14.99
CA PRO A 50 -2.50 -34.75 15.91
C PRO A 50 -3.82 -35.27 16.53
N LYS A 51 -4.85 -34.41 16.61
CA LYS A 51 -6.17 -34.73 17.22
C LYS A 51 -7.27 -35.01 16.18
N GLY A 52 -6.88 -35.37 14.96
CA GLY A 52 -7.81 -35.51 13.83
C GLY A 52 -8.12 -34.19 13.12
N GLY A 53 -8.56 -34.28 11.87
CA GLY A 53 -8.79 -33.13 10.99
C GLY A 53 -7.52 -32.59 10.34
N PHE A 54 -7.66 -31.49 9.60
CA PHE A 54 -6.57 -30.91 8.82
C PHE A 54 -6.42 -29.41 9.09
N ARG A 55 -5.22 -28.87 8.87
CA ARG A 55 -4.96 -27.44 8.83
C ARG A 55 -4.41 -27.08 7.48
N ILE A 56 -5.01 -26.09 6.82
CA ILE A 56 -4.42 -25.49 5.64
C ILE A 56 -3.29 -24.55 6.10
N GLN A 57 -2.08 -24.86 5.68
CA GLN A 57 -0.91 -23.98 5.84
C GLN A 57 -0.57 -23.38 4.49
N ARG A 58 -0.14 -22.12 4.47
CA ARG A 58 0.20 -21.41 3.23
C ARG A 58 1.68 -21.12 3.21
N PHE A 59 2.33 -21.46 2.11
CA PHE A 59 3.76 -21.25 1.91
C PHE A 59 3.95 -20.40 0.66
N TYR A 60 4.72 -19.32 0.74
CA TYR A 60 5.08 -18.56 -0.45
C TYR A 60 6.06 -19.40 -1.28
N THR A 61 5.70 -19.68 -2.53
CA THR A 61 6.43 -20.58 -3.45
C THR A 61 6.88 -19.89 -4.73
N GLN A 62 6.27 -18.77 -5.09
CA GLN A 62 6.76 -17.93 -6.18
C GLN A 62 8.12 -17.30 -5.87
N ASP A 63 8.83 -16.89 -6.92
CA ASP A 63 10.09 -16.17 -6.82
C ASP A 63 9.96 -14.90 -5.98
N TRP A 64 10.98 -14.66 -5.17
CA TRP A 64 11.11 -13.44 -4.38
C TRP A 64 11.42 -12.26 -5.29
N TYR A 65 10.81 -11.12 -5.01
CA TYR A 65 11.19 -9.85 -5.62
C TYR A 65 12.30 -9.20 -4.81
N VAL A 66 13.42 -8.91 -5.46
CA VAL A 66 14.60 -8.33 -4.81
C VAL A 66 15.00 -7.04 -5.53
N ARG A 67 15.38 -6.03 -4.77
CA ARG A 67 15.92 -4.78 -5.33
C ARG A 67 17.33 -5.07 -5.86
N GLN A 68 17.59 -4.79 -7.13
CA GLN A 68 18.93 -4.93 -7.73
C GLN A 68 19.79 -3.70 -7.38
N LEU A 69 19.90 -3.38 -6.10
CA LEU A 69 20.65 -2.25 -5.59
C LEU A 69 21.51 -2.69 -4.40
N PRO A 70 22.74 -2.17 -4.26
CA PRO A 70 23.52 -2.37 -3.05
C PRO A 70 22.74 -1.88 -1.82
N ALA A 71 22.90 -2.56 -0.68
CA ALA A 71 22.21 -2.22 0.57
C ALA A 71 22.38 -0.74 0.98
N ALA A 72 23.57 -0.16 0.73
CA ALA A 72 23.83 1.26 0.95
C ALA A 72 22.90 2.18 0.14
N ARG A 73 22.70 1.88 -1.15
CA ARG A 73 21.77 2.64 -2.02
C ARG A 73 20.32 2.44 -1.62
N VAL A 74 19.94 1.26 -1.14
CA VAL A 74 18.59 1.02 -0.60
C VAL A 74 18.33 1.88 0.63
N ARG A 75 19.29 1.95 1.57
CA ARG A 75 19.20 2.83 2.74
C ARG A 75 19.13 4.30 2.34
N GLN A 76 19.96 4.73 1.40
CA GLN A 76 19.94 6.08 0.86
C GLN A 76 18.59 6.41 0.19
N ALA A 77 18.03 5.51 -0.60
CA ALA A 77 16.73 5.69 -1.23
C ALA A 77 15.63 5.86 -0.17
N LYS A 78 15.56 4.95 0.81
CA LYS A 78 14.62 5.04 1.95
C LYS A 78 14.73 6.39 2.68
N ALA A 79 15.94 6.82 3.02
CA ALA A 79 16.18 8.11 3.67
C ALA A 79 15.74 9.28 2.78
N SER A 80 16.09 9.26 1.49
CA SER A 80 15.71 10.32 0.55
C SER A 80 14.20 10.45 0.38
N TYR A 81 13.46 9.33 0.35
CA TYR A 81 12.01 9.36 0.23
C TYR A 81 11.35 9.93 1.47
N LEU A 82 11.88 9.58 2.65
CA LEU A 82 11.43 10.14 3.91
C LEU A 82 11.66 11.65 3.94
N LEU A 83 12.88 12.10 3.64
CA LEU A 83 13.24 13.52 3.64
C LEU A 83 12.43 14.33 2.62
N LEU A 84 12.31 13.85 1.38
CA LEU A 84 11.53 14.53 0.34
C LEU A 84 10.04 14.60 0.69
N SER A 85 9.47 13.52 1.25
CA SER A 85 8.07 13.49 1.65
C SER A 85 7.81 14.44 2.82
N LEU A 86 8.67 14.42 3.83
CA LEU A 86 8.59 15.35 4.96
C LEU A 86 8.77 16.80 4.52
N ALA A 87 9.75 17.09 3.67
CA ALA A 87 9.97 18.44 3.16
C ALA A 87 8.76 18.97 2.39
N GLY A 88 8.18 18.17 1.49
CA GLY A 88 6.98 18.54 0.73
C GLY A 88 5.78 18.78 1.63
N CYS A 89 5.47 17.84 2.53
CA CYS A 89 4.31 17.94 3.42
C CYS A 89 4.46 19.07 4.46
N MET A 90 5.64 19.26 5.06
CA MET A 90 5.86 20.35 6.00
C MET A 90 5.80 21.71 5.32
N ALA A 91 6.36 21.84 4.11
CA ALA A 91 6.26 23.08 3.34
C ALA A 91 4.79 23.38 2.99
N TYR A 92 4.01 22.37 2.58
CA TYR A 92 2.58 22.50 2.33
C TYR A 92 1.84 22.99 3.58
N CYS A 93 1.96 22.27 4.71
CA CYS A 93 1.30 22.62 5.97
C CYS A 93 1.68 24.03 6.43
N ARG A 94 2.95 24.42 6.30
CA ARG A 94 3.39 25.76 6.66
C ARG A 94 2.68 26.82 5.83
N LEU A 95 2.53 26.63 4.52
CA LEU A 95 1.93 27.61 3.61
C LEU A 95 0.41 27.74 3.81
N VAL A 96 -0.31 26.62 3.91
CA VAL A 96 -1.78 26.64 4.12
C VAL A 96 -2.18 27.15 5.51
N CYS A 97 -1.26 27.11 6.48
CA CYS A 97 -1.47 27.69 7.81
C CYS A 97 -0.95 29.14 7.94
N LEU A 98 -0.47 29.78 6.87
CA LEU A 98 -0.01 31.17 6.96
C LEU A 98 -1.19 32.11 7.29
N PRO A 99 -1.07 32.96 8.32
CA PRO A 99 -2.09 33.94 8.64
C PRO A 99 -2.10 35.10 7.63
N GLY A 100 -3.26 35.75 7.50
CA GLY A 100 -3.41 36.96 6.69
C GLY A 100 -3.55 36.73 5.19
N PHE A 101 -3.95 35.52 4.78
CA PHE A 101 -4.32 35.19 3.40
C PHE A 101 -5.79 34.74 3.36
N SER A 102 -6.60 35.39 2.51
CA SER A 102 -8.03 35.08 2.40
C SER A 102 -8.27 33.71 1.76
N GLY A 103 -7.34 33.25 0.91
CA GLY A 103 -7.40 31.93 0.28
C GLY A 103 -7.45 30.77 1.28
N ASN A 104 -6.73 30.87 2.40
CA ASN A 104 -6.69 29.85 3.45
C ASN A 104 -8.02 29.74 4.23
N CYS A 105 -8.88 30.77 4.15
CA CYS A 105 -10.19 30.77 4.81
C CYS A 105 -11.35 30.52 3.82
N ALA A 106 -11.05 30.35 2.53
CA ALA A 106 -12.06 30.18 1.50
C ALA A 106 -12.67 28.76 1.55
N PRO A 107 -14.01 28.60 1.61
CA PRO A 107 -14.65 27.28 1.67
C PRO A 107 -14.28 26.35 0.50
N LEU A 108 -14.09 26.93 -0.70
CA LEU A 108 -13.67 26.19 -1.88
C LEU A 108 -12.27 25.58 -1.71
N VAL A 109 -11.35 26.32 -1.11
CA VAL A 109 -9.96 25.89 -0.88
C VAL A 109 -9.90 24.79 0.18
N ALA A 110 -10.74 24.89 1.22
CA ALA A 110 -10.82 23.89 2.29
C ALA A 110 -11.11 22.46 1.76
N VAL A 111 -11.89 22.32 0.69
CA VAL A 111 -12.13 21.00 0.06
C VAL A 111 -10.84 20.41 -0.50
N GLY A 112 -10.02 21.23 -1.16
CA GLY A 112 -8.69 20.83 -1.65
C GLY A 112 -7.75 20.45 -0.51
N GLU A 113 -7.77 21.22 0.57
CA GLU A 113 -6.96 20.96 1.77
C GLU A 113 -7.32 19.64 2.46
N ILE A 114 -8.61 19.34 2.62
CA ILE A 114 -9.08 18.05 3.17
C ILE A 114 -8.58 16.89 2.29
N ALA A 115 -8.74 17.01 0.96
CA ALA A 115 -8.25 15.99 0.03
C ALA A 115 -6.73 15.80 0.12
N ALA A 116 -5.97 16.89 0.25
CA ALA A 116 -4.53 16.86 0.46
C ALA A 116 -4.15 16.17 1.76
N VAL A 117 -4.84 16.45 2.87
CA VAL A 117 -4.61 15.78 4.17
C VAL A 117 -4.87 14.29 4.09
N VAL A 118 -5.97 13.86 3.48
CA VAL A 118 -6.27 12.43 3.27
C VAL A 118 -5.14 11.77 2.46
N CYS A 119 -4.67 12.41 1.39
CA CYS A 119 -3.57 11.90 0.59
C CYS A 119 -2.26 11.82 1.39
N MET A 120 -1.96 12.82 2.23
CA MET A 120 -0.78 12.82 3.11
C MET A 120 -0.81 11.66 4.11
N VAL A 121 -1.97 11.36 4.72
CA VAL A 121 -2.11 10.21 5.63
C VAL A 121 -1.87 8.89 4.90
N LEU A 122 -2.44 8.72 3.70
CA LEU A 122 -2.23 7.53 2.88
C LEU A 122 -0.77 7.39 2.42
N LEU A 123 -0.12 8.51 2.09
CA LEU A 123 1.30 8.57 1.79
C LEU A 123 2.14 8.16 2.99
N ALA A 124 1.84 8.67 4.18
CA ALA A 124 2.55 8.33 5.42
C ALA A 124 2.46 6.82 5.71
N ALA A 125 1.26 6.24 5.61
CA ALA A 125 1.07 4.79 5.77
C ALA A 125 1.88 3.97 4.75
N ALA A 126 1.90 4.39 3.47
CA ALA A 126 2.69 3.72 2.44
C ALA A 126 4.20 3.88 2.66
N LEU A 127 4.64 5.05 3.12
CA LEU A 127 6.04 5.34 3.42
C LEU A 127 6.54 4.49 4.59
N VAL A 128 5.76 4.38 5.68
CA VAL A 128 6.06 3.49 6.81
C VAL A 128 6.21 2.05 6.32
N GLY A 129 5.24 1.55 5.53
CA GLY A 129 5.34 0.21 4.94
C GLY A 129 6.61 0.01 4.09
N TYR A 130 6.99 1.03 3.32
CA TYR A 130 8.21 1.02 2.50
C TYR A 130 9.50 1.00 3.33
N LEU A 131 9.55 1.75 4.43
CA LEU A 131 10.71 1.82 5.31
C LEU A 131 11.00 0.47 5.96
N PHE A 132 9.95 -0.26 6.37
CA PHE A 132 10.07 -1.58 6.99
C PHE A 132 10.11 -2.75 5.99
N THR A 133 10.08 -2.47 4.68
CA THR A 133 10.07 -3.56 3.70
C THR A 133 11.40 -4.33 3.72
N PRO A 134 11.36 -5.67 3.78
CA PRO A 134 12.54 -6.53 3.73
C PRO A 134 13.25 -6.46 2.37
N GLU A 135 14.42 -7.10 2.29
CA GLU A 135 15.20 -7.21 1.06
C GLU A 135 14.53 -8.15 0.05
N LYS A 136 14.11 -9.34 0.53
CA LYS A 136 13.32 -10.31 -0.24
C LYS A 136 11.85 -10.05 0.02
N MET A 137 11.11 -9.71 -1.03
CA MET A 137 9.70 -9.36 -0.96
C MET A 137 8.85 -10.38 -1.69
N THR A 138 7.75 -10.78 -1.08
CA THR A 138 6.63 -11.41 -1.79
C THR A 138 6.05 -10.45 -2.83
N TRP A 139 5.26 -11.00 -3.75
CA TRP A 139 4.50 -10.20 -4.71
C TRP A 139 3.65 -9.12 -4.02
N TRP A 140 2.97 -9.47 -2.91
CA TRP A 140 2.10 -8.55 -2.19
C TRP A 140 2.88 -7.46 -1.48
N GLU A 141 4.03 -7.77 -0.86
CA GLU A 141 4.88 -6.76 -0.21
C GLU A 141 5.41 -5.76 -1.24
N ARG A 142 5.85 -6.23 -2.41
CA ARG A 142 6.24 -5.33 -3.51
C ARG A 142 5.08 -4.45 -3.96
N TYR A 143 3.90 -5.04 -4.20
CA TYR A 143 2.73 -4.29 -4.63
C TYR A 143 2.28 -3.27 -3.58
N SER A 144 2.21 -3.68 -2.31
CA SER A 144 1.72 -2.84 -1.22
C SER A 144 2.70 -1.76 -0.79
N CYS A 145 4.01 -1.95 -0.93
CA CYS A 145 5.00 -0.97 -0.50
C CYS A 145 5.39 -0.02 -1.64
N SER A 146 5.94 -0.54 -2.74
CA SER A 146 6.49 0.28 -3.83
C SER A 146 5.40 0.95 -4.67
N ARG A 147 4.39 0.18 -5.12
CA ARG A 147 3.32 0.76 -5.97
C ARG A 147 2.41 1.70 -5.21
N ARG A 148 2.10 1.43 -3.93
CA ARG A 148 1.32 2.37 -3.12
C ARG A 148 2.11 3.64 -2.83
N LEU A 149 3.41 3.56 -2.52
CA LEU A 149 4.26 4.74 -2.35
C LEU A 149 4.25 5.60 -3.62
N CYS A 150 4.45 5.00 -4.80
CA CYS A 150 4.31 5.70 -6.08
C CYS A 150 2.93 6.35 -6.24
N ARG A 151 1.85 5.60 -6.01
CA ARG A 151 0.49 6.09 -6.21
C ARG A 151 0.17 7.26 -5.29
N PHE A 152 0.45 7.13 -3.99
CA PHE A 152 0.09 8.15 -3.01
C PHE A 152 1.03 9.36 -3.03
N SER A 153 2.30 9.22 -3.39
CA SER A 153 3.17 10.37 -3.65
C SER A 153 2.66 11.21 -4.83
N MET A 154 2.25 10.57 -5.93
CA MET A 154 1.63 11.24 -7.06
C MET A 154 0.28 11.88 -6.68
N ALA A 155 -0.60 11.13 -6.00
CA ALA A 155 -1.91 11.65 -5.60
C ALA A 155 -1.78 12.87 -4.68
N THR A 156 -0.84 12.83 -3.73
CA THR A 156 -0.57 13.95 -2.83
C THR A 156 -0.02 15.16 -3.58
N ALA A 157 0.91 14.96 -4.53
CA ALA A 157 1.41 16.04 -5.37
C ALA A 157 0.30 16.71 -6.21
N ILE A 158 -0.60 15.89 -6.78
CA ILE A 158 -1.77 16.39 -7.51
C ILE A 158 -2.69 17.17 -6.58
N ALA A 159 -2.97 16.65 -5.38
CA ALA A 159 -3.79 17.34 -4.40
C ALA A 159 -3.20 18.72 -4.02
N PHE A 160 -1.88 18.81 -3.82
CA PHE A 160 -1.20 20.08 -3.55
C PHE A 160 -1.34 21.07 -4.73
N ALA A 161 -1.17 20.58 -5.97
CA ALA A 161 -1.36 21.39 -7.16
C ALA A 161 -2.80 21.88 -7.32
N VAL A 162 -3.79 21.02 -7.03
CA VAL A 162 -5.21 21.38 -7.04
C VAL A 162 -5.51 22.43 -5.98
N THR A 163 -5.03 22.27 -4.74
CA THR A 163 -5.20 23.30 -3.70
C THR A 163 -4.61 24.63 -4.15
N GLY A 164 -3.39 24.63 -4.68
CA GLY A 164 -2.75 25.83 -5.21
C GLY A 164 -3.53 26.50 -6.35
N ALA A 165 -4.12 25.70 -7.24
CA ALA A 165 -4.98 26.20 -8.31
C ALA A 165 -6.30 26.81 -7.78
N LEU A 166 -6.91 26.20 -6.77
CA LEU A 166 -8.11 26.75 -6.12
C LEU A 166 -7.81 28.08 -5.41
N MET A 167 -6.65 28.17 -4.75
CA MET A 167 -6.16 29.43 -4.17
C MET A 167 -5.96 30.50 -5.25
N ALA A 168 -5.38 30.15 -6.39
CA ALA A 168 -5.21 31.07 -7.51
C ALA A 168 -6.55 31.53 -8.11
N ILE A 169 -7.53 30.63 -8.26
CA ILE A 169 -8.88 30.97 -8.71
C ILE A 169 -9.55 31.93 -7.72
N HIS A 170 -9.44 31.66 -6.42
CA HIS A 170 -9.97 32.55 -5.39
C HIS A 170 -9.31 33.95 -5.45
N ALA A 171 -7.99 34.01 -5.67
CA ALA A 171 -7.27 35.27 -5.81
C ALA A 171 -7.79 36.13 -6.96
N LEU A 172 -8.09 35.51 -8.11
CA LEU A 172 -8.66 36.18 -9.28
C LEU A 172 -10.13 36.58 -9.09
N GLY A 173 -10.84 35.95 -8.17
CA GLY A 173 -12.26 36.18 -7.89
C GLY A 173 -12.56 37.39 -6.98
N GLY A 174 -11.58 38.22 -6.65
CA GLY A 174 -11.78 39.46 -5.89
C GLY A 174 -11.05 39.53 -4.54
N ALA A 175 -9.92 38.83 -4.37
CA ALA A 175 -9.11 38.98 -3.17
C ALA A 175 -8.53 40.40 -3.03
N ALA A 176 -8.38 40.88 -1.79
CA ALA A 176 -7.87 42.22 -1.51
C ALA A 176 -6.44 42.46 -2.05
N TYR A 177 -5.61 41.40 -2.09
CA TYR A 177 -4.23 41.44 -2.58
C TYR A 177 -3.97 40.29 -3.58
N PRO A 178 -4.47 40.38 -4.82
CA PRO A 178 -4.56 39.24 -5.74
C PRO A 178 -3.20 38.67 -6.12
N PHE A 179 -2.18 39.50 -6.34
CA PHE A 179 -0.83 39.03 -6.68
C PHE A 179 -0.16 38.26 -5.54
N ARG A 180 -0.39 38.68 -4.29
CA ARG A 180 0.17 38.02 -3.11
C ARG A 180 -0.49 36.65 -2.88
N GLU A 181 -1.80 36.58 -3.05
CA GLU A 181 -2.59 35.34 -2.97
C GLU A 181 -2.27 34.38 -4.12
N LEU A 182 -2.08 34.89 -5.35
CA LEU A 182 -1.58 34.11 -6.48
C LEU A 182 -0.20 33.50 -6.19
N GLY A 183 0.70 34.31 -5.61
CA GLY A 183 2.02 33.84 -5.17
C GLY A 183 1.94 32.70 -4.16
N LEU A 184 1.00 32.77 -3.20
CA LEU A 184 0.75 31.69 -2.25
C LEU A 184 0.27 30.42 -2.96
N GLY A 185 -0.74 30.53 -3.84
CA GLY A 185 -1.26 29.38 -4.58
C GLY A 185 -0.18 28.67 -5.42
N MET A 186 0.68 29.44 -6.08
CA MET A 186 1.84 28.91 -6.82
C MET A 186 2.86 28.24 -5.88
N ALA A 187 3.18 28.86 -4.75
CA ALA A 187 4.08 28.28 -3.76
C ALA A 187 3.54 26.95 -3.22
N VAL A 188 2.25 26.87 -2.89
CA VAL A 188 1.56 25.64 -2.46
C VAL A 188 1.67 24.55 -3.53
N ALA A 189 1.40 24.86 -4.80
CA ALA A 189 1.53 23.89 -5.87
C ALA A 189 2.97 23.34 -6.03
N ILE A 190 3.98 24.21 -5.88
CA ILE A 190 5.40 23.85 -5.98
C ILE A 190 5.84 22.87 -4.87
N THR A 191 5.19 22.88 -3.70
CA THR A 191 5.49 21.92 -2.62
C THR A 191 5.21 20.46 -3.01
N GLY A 192 4.49 20.22 -4.11
CA GLY A 192 4.29 18.88 -4.67
C GLY A 192 5.50 18.31 -5.43
N LEU A 193 6.48 19.15 -5.83
CA LEU A 193 7.64 18.70 -6.62
C LEU A 193 8.50 17.63 -5.91
N PRO A 194 8.83 17.74 -4.60
CA PRO A 194 9.52 16.68 -3.86
C PRO A 194 8.78 15.34 -3.93
N LEU A 195 7.44 15.34 -3.88
CA LEU A 195 6.62 14.14 -3.94
C LEU A 195 6.62 13.52 -5.34
N LEU A 196 6.61 14.35 -6.39
CA LEU A 196 6.84 13.87 -7.76
C LEU A 196 8.24 13.27 -7.92
N ALA A 197 9.25 13.83 -7.25
CA ALA A 197 10.60 13.27 -7.26
C ALA A 197 10.62 11.87 -6.63
N VAL A 198 9.95 11.65 -5.49
CA VAL A 198 9.79 10.31 -4.88
C VAL A 198 9.18 9.32 -5.89
N ASN A 199 8.07 9.70 -6.53
CA ASN A 199 7.42 8.86 -7.54
C ASN A 199 8.37 8.48 -8.70
N ARG A 200 9.11 9.46 -9.23
CA ARG A 200 10.02 9.26 -10.37
C ARG A 200 11.24 8.42 -9.98
N LEU A 201 11.81 8.65 -8.81
CA LEU A 201 12.96 7.88 -8.32
C LEU A 201 12.59 6.42 -8.08
N GLU A 202 11.45 6.16 -7.44
CA GLU A 202 11.01 4.80 -7.15
C GLU A 202 10.69 3.99 -8.41
N ARG A 203 10.10 4.62 -9.43
CA ARG A 203 9.86 3.97 -10.73
C ARG A 203 11.14 3.56 -11.46
N LYS A 204 12.27 4.18 -11.16
CA LYS A 204 13.57 3.87 -11.77
C LYS A 204 14.30 2.72 -11.07
N ILE A 205 13.86 2.28 -9.89
CA ILE A 205 14.53 1.19 -9.17
C ILE A 205 14.26 -0.14 -9.90
N PRO A 206 15.31 -0.86 -10.35
CA PRO A 206 15.15 -2.18 -10.94
C PRO A 206 14.82 -3.22 -9.87
N TYR A 207 13.82 -4.06 -10.18
CA TYR A 207 13.44 -5.21 -9.36
C TYR A 207 13.75 -6.48 -10.12
N GLY A 208 14.60 -7.32 -9.55
CA GLY A 208 14.89 -8.67 -10.01
C GLY A 208 13.96 -9.71 -9.38
N ARG A 209 14.07 -10.93 -9.87
CA ARG A 209 13.47 -12.13 -9.27
C ARG A 209 14.57 -13.05 -8.77
N GLU A 210 14.42 -13.56 -7.56
CA GLU A 210 15.28 -14.57 -6.97
C GLU A 210 14.47 -15.84 -6.74
N LYS A 211 14.99 -16.99 -7.21
CA LYS A 211 14.28 -18.26 -7.11
C LYS A 211 14.00 -18.62 -5.66
N ASN A 212 12.74 -18.90 -5.37
CA ASN A 212 12.33 -19.34 -4.06
C ASN A 212 12.62 -20.83 -3.86
N ARG A 213 13.22 -21.18 -2.72
CA ARG A 213 13.62 -22.56 -2.37
C ARG A 213 12.81 -23.12 -1.19
N THR A 214 11.66 -22.52 -0.87
CA THR A 214 10.78 -23.03 0.19
C THR A 214 10.46 -24.51 -0.05
N ILE A 215 10.84 -25.35 0.90
CA ILE A 215 10.51 -26.78 0.89
C ILE A 215 9.10 -26.93 1.46
N LEU A 216 8.22 -27.55 0.70
CA LEU A 216 6.84 -27.81 1.12
C LEU A 216 6.78 -29.11 1.93
N PRO A 217 5.98 -29.17 3.02
CA PRO A 217 5.72 -30.41 3.71
C PRO A 217 4.97 -31.41 2.82
N GLU A 218 5.05 -32.69 3.16
CA GLU A 218 4.28 -33.75 2.49
C GLU A 218 2.78 -33.57 2.76
N GLY A 219 1.97 -33.70 1.70
CA GLY A 219 0.52 -33.51 1.74
C GLY A 219 -0.05 -33.01 0.41
N ASP A 220 -1.37 -32.93 0.33
CA ASP A 220 -2.07 -32.40 -0.85
C ASP A 220 -1.73 -30.92 -1.06
N ARG A 221 -1.35 -30.58 -2.29
CA ARG A 221 -0.87 -29.25 -2.68
C ARG A 221 -1.86 -28.58 -3.61
N PHE A 222 -2.15 -27.32 -3.33
CA PHE A 222 -3.01 -26.50 -4.17
C PHE A 222 -2.31 -25.16 -4.45
N GLU A 223 -1.99 -24.90 -5.72
CA GLU A 223 -1.41 -23.62 -6.13
C GLU A 223 -2.49 -22.56 -6.29
N ILE A 224 -2.30 -21.40 -5.66
CA ILE A 224 -3.17 -20.25 -5.87
C ILE A 224 -2.66 -19.48 -7.10
N GLN A 225 -3.32 -19.71 -8.24
CA GLN A 225 -3.19 -18.86 -9.43
C GLN A 225 -3.96 -17.54 -9.27
#